data_AF-A0A7C4XTJ0-F1
#
_entry.id   AF-A0A7C4XTJ0-F1
#
_cell.length_a   1.000
_cell.length_b   1.000
_cell.length_c   1.000
_cell.angle_alpha   90.00
_cell.angle_beta   90.00
_cell.angle_gamma   90.00
#
_symmetry.space_group_name_H-M   'P 1'
#
loop_
_entity.id
_entity.type
_entity.pdbx_description
1 polymer ?
#
loop_
_entity_poly.entity_id
_entity_poly.type
_entity_poly.pdbx_seq_one_letter_code
_entity_poly.pdbx_strand_id
1 'polypeptide(L)'
;MRDARGPRTHGRQLPGTRADLRRDFQGHATPDGVADSHRCGGGDCRSMDRHTIFREKTMTRPRIYLAGPDLFFADSQVRYDRLRSACDHEGLDAVAPVDGLELHTEGPLTAAEQIYQHDMSLLRRCDAVLVNLSPFRGAEPDSGSVFEAAFATAIGKPVAGWIGDYWDTVERTAVLRKVYRDGKGRIRDKLDDGFVEDFGLPLNLMLSCSFPILPTANDAIHRLACVLNV
;
A
#
# COMPACT_ATOMS: atom_id res chain seq x y z
N MET A 1 -8.04 60.13 -28.22
CA MET A 1 -7.83 59.02 -29.19
C MET A 1 -6.44 58.46 -28.94
N ARG A 2 -6.16 57.24 -28.49
CA ARG A 2 -6.91 55.99 -28.30
C ARG A 2 -6.33 55.25 -27.07
N ASP A 3 -7.20 54.52 -26.37
CA ASP A 3 -6.92 53.49 -25.37
C ASP A 3 -6.31 52.21 -25.99
N ALA A 4 -5.49 51.47 -25.22
CA ALA A 4 -5.54 50.01 -25.02
C ALA A 4 -4.32 49.52 -24.20
N ARG A 5 -4.47 49.31 -22.88
CA ARG A 5 -4.80 48.03 -22.21
C ARG A 5 -3.73 46.93 -22.34
N GLY A 6 -2.96 46.76 -21.26
CA GLY A 6 -1.99 45.69 -21.05
C GLY A 6 -2.63 44.30 -20.86
N PRO A 7 -1.82 43.23 -20.87
CA PRO A 7 -2.29 41.86 -20.91
C PRO A 7 -2.92 41.45 -19.57
N ARG A 8 -4.14 40.88 -19.66
CA ARG A 8 -4.90 40.34 -18.54
C ARG A 8 -4.31 39.01 -18.09
N THR A 9 -3.97 38.91 -16.82
CA THR A 9 -3.66 37.66 -16.13
C THR A 9 -4.97 36.88 -15.91
N HIS A 10 -5.12 35.74 -16.58
CA HIS A 10 -6.20 34.80 -16.26
C HIS A 10 -5.75 33.91 -15.10
N GLY A 11 -6.22 34.25 -13.89
CA GLY A 11 -6.15 33.37 -12.73
C GLY A 11 -6.94 32.09 -13.03
N ARG A 12 -6.25 30.96 -13.08
CA ARG A 12 -6.87 29.65 -13.20
C ARG A 12 -7.23 29.17 -11.80
N GLN A 13 -8.52 29.09 -11.55
CA GLN A 13 -9.12 28.58 -10.32
C GLN A 13 -8.84 27.07 -10.24
N LEU A 14 -8.18 26.63 -9.17
CA LEU A 14 -7.92 25.20 -8.90
C LEU A 14 -9.25 24.50 -8.57
N PRO A 15 -9.60 23.36 -9.20
CA PRO A 15 -10.75 22.58 -8.79
C PRO A 15 -10.47 21.92 -7.43
N GLY A 16 -11.49 21.98 -6.56
CA GLY A 16 -11.43 21.59 -5.16
C GLY A 16 -10.92 20.18 -4.87
N THR A 17 -10.38 20.06 -3.66
CA THR A 17 -9.94 18.84 -2.99
C THR A 17 -10.96 17.70 -3.12
N ARG A 18 -10.61 16.66 -3.89
CA ARG A 18 -11.35 15.40 -3.99
C ARG A 18 -11.10 14.54 -2.75
N ALA A 19 -11.74 14.90 -1.66
CA ALA A 19 -12.02 13.99 -0.55
C ALA A 19 -13.39 13.34 -0.80
N ASP A 20 -13.53 12.44 -1.78
CA ASP A 20 -14.79 11.72 -2.03
C ASP A 20 -14.62 10.44 -2.89
N LEU A 21 -13.63 9.63 -2.55
CA LEU A 21 -13.59 8.22 -2.97
C LEU A 21 -13.53 7.33 -1.73
N ARG A 22 -14.54 7.45 -0.86
CA ARG A 22 -14.95 6.35 0.02
C ARG A 22 -15.96 5.50 -0.76
N ARG A 23 -15.53 4.35 -1.26
CA ARG A 23 -16.45 3.25 -1.54
C ARG A 23 -16.17 2.16 -0.53
N ASP A 24 -17.14 2.00 0.36
CA ASP A 24 -17.22 0.91 1.31
C ASP A 24 -17.32 -0.42 0.55
N PHE A 25 -16.29 -1.26 0.69
CA PHE A 25 -16.37 -2.68 0.36
C PHE A 25 -17.05 -3.38 1.55
N GLN A 26 -18.36 -3.52 1.52
CA GLN A 26 -19.09 -4.42 2.43
C GLN A 26 -19.39 -5.74 1.72
N GLY A 27 -18.73 -6.80 2.17
CA GLY A 27 -19.01 -8.16 1.76
C GLY A 27 -20.44 -8.58 2.15
N HIS A 28 -21.09 -9.32 1.25
CA HIS A 28 -22.39 -9.93 1.50
C HIS A 28 -22.28 -11.02 2.58
N ALA A 29 -22.93 -10.80 3.72
CA ALA A 29 -23.27 -11.85 4.66
C ALA A 29 -24.69 -12.36 4.35
N THR A 30 -24.84 -13.67 4.20
CA THR A 30 -26.11 -14.39 4.13
C THR A 30 -26.77 -14.47 5.51
N PRO A 31 -28.10 -14.34 5.66
CA PRO A 31 -28.76 -14.64 6.92
C PRO A 31 -29.43 -16.01 6.87
N ASP A 32 -28.83 -16.99 7.55
CA ASP A 32 -29.56 -18.12 8.13
C ASP A 32 -29.64 -17.89 9.64
N GLY A 33 -30.85 -17.91 10.20
CA GLY A 33 -31.05 -17.68 11.64
C GLY A 33 -32.50 -17.77 12.06
N VAL A 34 -32.97 -19.00 12.25
CA VAL A 34 -34.25 -19.36 12.86
C VAL A 34 -34.27 -18.89 14.33
N ALA A 35 -35.34 -18.20 14.69
CA ALA A 35 -35.66 -17.87 16.07
C ALA A 35 -36.34 -19.07 16.74
N ASP A 36 -35.91 -19.43 17.96
CA ASP A 36 -36.91 -19.86 18.95
C ASP A 36 -36.49 -19.52 20.38
N SER A 37 -37.50 -19.12 21.13
CA SER A 37 -37.45 -18.47 22.43
C SER A 37 -38.10 -19.37 23.47
N HIS A 38 -37.44 -19.73 24.58
CA HIS A 38 -38.12 -20.29 25.75
C HIS A 38 -37.59 -19.74 27.08
N ARG A 39 -38.54 -19.57 28.00
CA ARG A 39 -38.55 -18.75 29.22
C ARG A 39 -37.83 -19.36 30.43
N CYS A 40 -37.46 -18.44 31.31
CA CYS A 40 -37.29 -18.44 32.76
C CYS A 40 -37.58 -19.70 33.59
N GLY A 41 -36.67 -19.97 34.54
CA GLY A 41 -36.93 -20.66 35.80
C GLY A 41 -35.85 -20.28 36.82
N GLY A 42 -36.24 -19.72 37.96
CA GLY A 42 -35.34 -19.25 39.02
C GLY A 42 -34.81 -20.38 39.91
N GLY A 43 -33.74 -20.08 40.66
CA GLY A 43 -33.16 -20.95 41.67
C GLY A 43 -31.88 -20.37 42.27
N ASP A 44 -31.80 -20.46 43.60
CA ASP A 44 -30.92 -19.74 44.52
C ASP A 44 -29.39 -19.91 44.41
N CYS A 45 -28.73 -18.82 44.82
CA CYS A 45 -27.47 -18.70 45.57
C CYS A 45 -26.64 -19.97 45.86
N ARG A 46 -25.40 -20.00 45.34
CA ARG A 46 -24.18 -20.33 46.12
C ARG A 46 -22.90 -19.97 45.35
N SER A 47 -21.95 -19.46 46.11
CA SER A 47 -20.58 -19.09 45.77
C SER A 47 -19.87 -20.00 44.77
N MET A 48 -19.36 -19.42 43.68
CA MET A 48 -18.21 -19.98 42.96
C MET A 48 -17.34 -18.81 42.50
N ASP A 49 -16.09 -18.83 42.95
CA ASP A 49 -15.03 -17.93 42.53
C ASP A 49 -15.03 -17.78 41.01
N ARG A 50 -15.44 -16.61 40.52
CA ARG A 50 -15.17 -16.21 39.16
C ARG A 50 -13.70 -15.82 39.09
N HIS A 51 -12.83 -16.83 39.09
CA HIS A 51 -11.58 -16.72 38.35
C HIS A 51 -11.98 -16.53 36.90
N THR A 52 -12.22 -15.27 36.54
CA THR A 52 -12.24 -14.83 35.15
C THR A 52 -10.85 -15.14 34.63
N ILE A 53 -10.69 -16.31 34.01
CA ILE A 53 -9.57 -16.60 33.15
C ILE A 53 -9.76 -15.67 31.94
N PHE A 54 -9.39 -14.40 32.11
CA PHE A 54 -8.90 -13.62 30.99
C PHE A 54 -7.64 -14.35 30.56
N ARG A 55 -7.82 -15.28 29.62
CA ARG A 55 -6.72 -15.81 28.84
C ARG A 55 -6.13 -14.58 28.17
N GLU A 56 -5.05 -14.07 28.75
CA GLU A 56 -4.24 -12.99 28.22
C GLU A 56 -3.82 -13.47 26.84
N LYS A 57 -4.60 -13.09 25.83
CA LYS A 57 -4.25 -13.31 24.44
C LYS A 57 -3.02 -12.46 24.29
N THR A 58 -1.84 -13.08 24.30
CA THR A 58 -0.61 -12.41 23.88
C THR A 58 -0.93 -11.89 22.49
N MET A 59 -1.29 -10.61 22.41
CA MET A 59 -1.65 -9.93 21.17
C MET A 59 -0.33 -9.79 20.43
N THR A 60 0.00 -10.80 19.63
CA THR A 60 1.13 -10.72 18.71
C THR A 60 0.85 -9.56 17.76
N ARG A 61 1.79 -8.61 17.71
CA ARG A 61 1.73 -7.46 16.81
C ARG A 61 1.57 -7.95 15.37
N PRO A 62 0.64 -7.39 14.57
CA PRO A 62 0.50 -7.78 13.18
C PRO A 62 1.79 -7.53 12.40
N ARG A 63 2.17 -8.49 11.57
CA ARG A 63 3.42 -8.48 10.81
C ARG A 63 3.21 -7.83 9.45
N ILE A 64 4.06 -6.87 9.09
CA ILE A 64 3.97 -6.09 7.86
C ILE A 64 5.18 -6.39 6.99
N TYR A 65 4.95 -6.99 5.83
CA TYR A 65 6.02 -7.18 4.85
C TYR A 65 6.36 -5.85 4.18
N LEU A 66 7.65 -5.51 4.14
CA LEU A 66 8.17 -4.27 3.57
C LEU A 66 8.64 -4.51 2.12
N ALA A 67 7.73 -4.38 1.17
CA ALA A 67 8.05 -4.44 -0.25
C ALA A 67 8.62 -3.10 -0.74
N GLY A 68 9.61 -3.13 -1.62
CA GLY A 68 10.19 -1.90 -2.14
C GLY A 68 11.61 -2.05 -2.71
N PRO A 69 12.08 -1.04 -3.45
CA PRO A 69 13.45 -1.00 -3.94
C PRO A 69 14.48 -0.69 -2.84
N ASP A 70 14.08 -0.56 -1.57
CA ASP A 70 14.92 -0.11 -0.46
C ASP A 70 16.19 -0.97 -0.28
N LEU A 71 16.14 -2.27 -0.61
CA LEU A 71 17.31 -3.16 -0.57
C LEU A 71 18.41 -2.82 -1.60
N PHE A 72 18.07 -2.11 -2.69
CA PHE A 72 19.01 -1.81 -3.77
C PHE A 72 19.84 -0.55 -3.50
N PHE A 73 19.53 0.21 -2.45
CA PHE A 73 20.27 1.42 -2.10
C PHE A 73 21.40 1.11 -1.10
N ALA A 74 22.49 1.87 -1.20
CA ALA A 74 23.64 1.71 -0.30
C ALA A 74 23.29 1.95 1.18
N ASP A 75 22.25 2.74 1.45
CA ASP A 75 21.72 3.04 2.78
C ASP A 75 20.49 2.18 3.15
N SER A 76 20.37 0.99 2.57
CA SER A 76 19.22 0.07 2.77
C SER A 76 18.89 -0.17 4.25
N GLN A 77 19.90 -0.41 5.09
CA GLN A 77 19.70 -0.60 6.53
C GLN A 77 19.01 0.59 7.19
N VAL A 78 19.45 1.81 6.89
CA VAL A 78 18.88 3.05 7.45
C VAL A 78 17.43 3.24 6.99
N ARG A 79 17.11 2.85 5.76
CA ARG A 79 15.74 2.91 5.22
C ARG A 79 14.83 1.93 5.96
N TYR A 80 15.27 0.68 6.12
CA TYR A 80 14.50 -0.31 6.87
C TYR A 80 14.35 0.07 8.34
N ASP A 81 15.38 0.59 9.00
CA ASP A 81 15.30 1.03 10.40
C ASP A 81 14.23 2.13 10.60
N ARG A 82 14.11 3.07 9.65
CA ARG A 82 13.07 4.10 9.67
C ARG A 82 11.66 3.49 9.51
N LEU A 83 11.50 2.55 8.58
CA LEU A 83 10.21 1.87 8.37
C LEU A 83 9.82 1.02 9.58
N ARG A 84 10.79 0.30 10.17
CA ARG A 84 10.58 -0.45 11.42
C ARG A 84 10.15 0.46 12.54
N SER A 85 10.86 1.57 12.77
CA SER A 85 10.49 2.54 13.79
C SER A 85 9.09 3.13 13.56
N ALA A 86 8.70 3.41 12.31
CA ALA A 86 7.37 3.90 11.99
C ALA A 86 6.27 2.85 12.24
N CYS A 87 6.47 1.60 11.81
CA CYS A 87 5.59 0.48 12.15
C CYS A 87 5.53 0.27 13.66
N ASP A 88 6.66 0.45 14.36
CA ASP A 88 6.78 0.21 15.78
C ASP A 88 5.87 1.14 16.59
N HIS A 89 5.81 2.42 16.19
CA HIS A 89 4.95 3.43 16.80
C HIS A 89 3.45 3.14 16.61
N GLU A 90 3.07 2.42 15.57
CA GLU A 90 1.67 2.05 15.26
C GLU A 90 1.31 0.64 15.77
N GLY A 91 2.15 0.01 16.59
CA GLY A 91 1.88 -1.33 17.14
C GLY A 91 2.06 -2.48 16.13
N LEU A 92 2.71 -2.23 15.00
CA LEU A 92 2.96 -3.20 13.92
C LEU A 92 4.40 -3.75 13.99
N ASP A 93 4.61 -4.99 13.56
CA ASP A 93 5.93 -5.63 13.47
C ASP A 93 6.40 -5.66 12.00
N ALA A 94 7.43 -4.89 11.66
CA ALA A 94 7.92 -4.78 10.29
C ALA A 94 8.88 -5.93 9.93
N VAL A 95 8.71 -6.49 8.73
CA VAL A 95 9.49 -7.62 8.20
C VAL A 95 10.08 -7.23 6.85
N ALA A 96 11.39 -7.08 6.77
CA ALA A 96 12.09 -6.81 5.51
C ALA A 96 12.35 -8.10 4.72
N PRO A 97 12.51 -8.03 3.39
CA PRO A 97 12.81 -9.20 2.54
C PRO A 97 14.13 -9.90 2.92
N VAL A 98 15.04 -9.18 3.57
CA VAL A 98 16.34 -9.71 4.03
C VAL A 98 16.26 -10.45 5.37
N ASP A 99 15.12 -10.38 6.07
CA ASP A 99 14.99 -10.90 7.43
C ASP A 99 14.93 -12.43 7.47
N GLY A 100 15.98 -13.05 8.03
CA GLY A 100 16.07 -14.51 8.12
C GLY A 100 16.33 -15.18 6.77
N LEU A 101 16.81 -14.43 5.78
CA LEU A 101 17.28 -14.98 4.52
C LEU A 101 18.62 -15.69 4.73
N GLU A 102 18.64 -17.00 4.53
CA GLU A 102 19.85 -17.81 4.54
C GLU A 102 20.03 -18.46 3.17
N LEU A 103 21.16 -18.19 2.52
CA LEU A 103 21.49 -18.79 1.23
C LEU A 103 22.35 -20.04 1.44
N HIS A 104 21.87 -21.16 0.91
CA HIS A 104 22.56 -22.45 0.97
C HIS A 104 22.99 -22.88 -0.44
N THR A 105 23.69 -22.00 -1.14
CA THR A 105 24.13 -22.26 -2.50
C THR A 105 25.25 -21.33 -2.94
N GLU A 106 26.07 -21.80 -3.88
CA GLU A 106 27.19 -21.06 -4.49
C GLU A 106 26.82 -20.52 -5.89
N GLY A 107 25.69 -20.96 -6.46
CA GLY A 107 25.26 -20.59 -7.80
C GLY A 107 24.30 -19.40 -7.82
N PRO A 108 24.43 -18.45 -8.77
CA PRO A 108 23.56 -17.28 -8.82
C PRO A 108 22.09 -17.62 -9.15
N LEU A 109 21.85 -18.66 -9.97
CA LEU A 109 20.48 -19.06 -10.32
C LEU A 109 19.73 -19.68 -9.13
N THR A 110 20.40 -20.61 -8.44
CA THR A 110 19.87 -21.26 -7.24
C THR A 110 19.70 -20.26 -6.09
N ALA A 111 20.57 -19.24 -6.00
CA ALA A 111 20.41 -18.16 -5.04
C ALA A 111 19.14 -17.34 -5.34
N ALA A 112 18.90 -16.98 -6.60
CA ALA A 112 17.69 -16.25 -7.00
C ALA A 112 16.40 -17.04 -6.69
N GLU A 113 16.40 -18.36 -6.92
CA GLU A 113 15.27 -19.22 -6.55
C GLU A 113 15.05 -19.25 -5.03
N GLN A 114 16.12 -19.35 -4.23
CA GLN A 114 16.00 -19.33 -2.77
C GLN A 114 15.45 -17.99 -2.24
N ILE A 115 15.92 -16.87 -2.80
CA ILE A 115 15.41 -15.53 -2.47
C ILE A 115 13.92 -15.43 -2.81
N TYR A 116 13.54 -15.82 -4.03
CA TYR A 116 12.14 -15.81 -4.44
C TYR A 116 11.25 -16.65 -3.51
N GLN A 117 11.68 -17.88 -3.15
CA GLN A 117 10.89 -18.71 -2.23
C GLN A 117 10.83 -18.13 -0.82
N HIS A 118 11.90 -17.46 -0.36
CA HIS A 118 11.93 -16.75 0.91
C HIS A 118 10.91 -15.61 0.93
N ASP A 119 10.93 -14.71 -0.05
CA ASP A 119 10.02 -13.56 -0.14
C ASP A 119 8.55 -14.04 -0.24
N MET A 120 8.28 -15.07 -1.04
CA MET A 120 6.96 -15.68 -1.14
C MET A 120 6.49 -16.33 0.17
N SER A 121 7.41 -16.84 0.98
CA SER A 121 7.11 -17.35 2.33
C SER A 121 6.78 -16.21 3.29
N LEU A 122 7.56 -15.12 3.26
CA LEU A 122 7.30 -13.93 4.08
C LEU A 122 5.95 -13.30 3.73
N LEU A 123 5.65 -13.09 2.44
CA LEU A 123 4.37 -12.56 1.96
C LEU A 123 3.17 -13.37 2.48
N ARG A 124 3.26 -14.71 2.48
CA ARG A 124 2.19 -15.57 3.01
C ARG A 124 2.04 -15.46 4.52
N ARG A 125 3.16 -15.30 5.26
CA ARG A 125 3.21 -15.30 6.73
C ARG A 125 3.00 -13.94 7.39
N CYS A 126 3.15 -12.83 6.66
CA CYS A 126 2.85 -11.50 7.15
C CYS A 126 1.35 -11.20 7.03
N ASP A 127 0.82 -10.33 7.87
CA ASP A 127 -0.62 -10.00 7.91
C ASP A 127 -1.01 -8.98 6.84
N ALA A 128 -0.09 -8.09 6.46
CA ALA A 128 -0.27 -7.09 5.42
C ALA A 128 1.04 -6.74 4.70
N VAL A 129 0.94 -5.94 3.62
CA VAL A 129 2.08 -5.44 2.85
C VAL A 129 2.09 -3.91 2.83
N LEU A 130 3.22 -3.33 3.22
CA LEU A 130 3.57 -1.94 2.91
C LEU A 130 4.45 -1.97 1.66
N VAL A 131 4.10 -1.23 0.61
CA VAL A 131 4.88 -1.19 -0.63
C VAL A 131 5.39 0.21 -0.95
N ASN A 132 6.70 0.34 -1.12
CA ASN A 132 7.32 1.55 -1.66
C ASN A 132 7.22 1.53 -3.20
N LEU A 133 6.39 2.40 -3.74
CA LEU A 133 6.12 2.57 -5.17
C LEU A 133 6.79 3.82 -5.75
N SER A 134 7.78 4.37 -5.04
CA SER A 134 8.58 5.49 -5.54
C SER A 134 9.23 5.11 -6.88
N PRO A 135 9.42 6.08 -7.80
CA PRO A 135 10.01 5.80 -9.11
C PRO A 135 11.39 5.14 -8.99
N PHE A 136 11.60 4.03 -9.68
CA PHE A 136 12.83 3.25 -9.59
C PHE A 136 13.39 2.95 -10.98
N ARG A 137 14.58 3.48 -11.26
CA ARG A 137 15.26 3.37 -12.58
C ARG A 137 14.40 3.87 -13.76
N GLY A 138 13.44 4.75 -13.50
CA GLY A 138 12.49 5.27 -14.47
C GLY A 138 11.36 6.04 -13.79
N ALA A 139 10.25 6.21 -14.51
CA ALA A 139 9.04 6.85 -13.96
C ALA A 139 8.11 5.87 -13.23
N GLU A 140 8.33 4.57 -13.41
CA GLU A 140 7.51 3.51 -12.85
C GLU A 140 8.15 2.92 -11.58
N PRO A 141 7.36 2.26 -10.72
CA PRO A 141 7.86 1.55 -9.54
C PRO A 141 8.72 0.33 -9.93
N ASP A 142 9.43 -0.19 -8.93
CA ASP A 142 10.14 -1.46 -9.07
C ASP A 142 9.18 -2.61 -9.42
N SER A 143 9.53 -3.40 -10.45
CA SER A 143 8.70 -4.51 -10.91
C SER A 143 8.57 -5.64 -9.90
N GLY A 144 9.60 -5.86 -9.06
CA GLY A 144 9.53 -6.83 -7.97
C GLY A 144 8.47 -6.44 -6.95
N SER A 145 8.54 -5.19 -6.49
CA SER A 145 7.59 -4.59 -5.55
C SER A 145 6.14 -4.61 -6.09
N VAL A 146 5.95 -4.37 -7.39
CA VAL A 146 4.64 -4.51 -8.07
C VAL A 146 4.13 -5.95 -8.01
N PHE A 147 4.98 -6.94 -8.30
CA PHE A 147 4.63 -8.35 -8.23
C PHE A 147 4.20 -8.75 -6.81
N GLU A 148 4.96 -8.33 -5.79
CA GLU A 148 4.68 -8.65 -4.40
C GLU A 148 3.34 -8.04 -3.93
N ALA A 149 3.08 -6.77 -4.27
CA ALA A 149 1.83 -6.09 -3.95
C ALA A 149 0.61 -6.72 -4.66
N ALA A 150 0.77 -7.08 -5.94
CA ALA A 150 -0.27 -7.75 -6.72
C ALA A 150 -0.57 -9.15 -6.15
N PHE A 151 0.47 -9.92 -5.78
CA PHE A 151 0.31 -11.23 -5.14
C PHE A 151 -0.44 -11.12 -3.82
N ALA A 152 -0.03 -10.19 -2.94
CA ALA A 152 -0.70 -9.96 -1.65
C ALA A 152 -2.18 -9.58 -1.82
N THR A 153 -2.47 -8.70 -2.78
CA THR A 153 -3.85 -8.32 -3.14
C THR A 153 -4.64 -9.55 -3.60
N ALA A 154 -4.07 -10.39 -4.47
CA ALA A 154 -4.73 -11.57 -5.01
C ALA A 154 -5.07 -12.62 -3.95
N ILE A 155 -4.28 -12.73 -2.88
CA ILE A 155 -4.55 -13.64 -1.76
C ILE A 155 -5.35 -12.99 -0.62
N GLY A 156 -5.90 -11.79 -0.83
CA GLY A 156 -6.80 -11.11 0.11
C GLY A 156 -6.12 -10.45 1.30
N LYS A 157 -4.80 -10.18 1.22
CA LYS A 157 -4.09 -9.43 2.27
C LYS A 157 -4.27 -7.92 2.06
N PRO A 158 -4.40 -7.13 3.15
CA PRO A 158 -4.31 -5.68 3.06
C PRO A 158 -2.98 -5.23 2.46
N VAL A 159 -3.06 -4.27 1.54
CA VAL A 159 -1.89 -3.61 0.94
C VAL A 159 -2.09 -2.10 1.09
N ALA A 160 -1.00 -1.39 1.40
CA ALA A 160 -0.95 0.06 1.29
C ALA A 160 0.38 0.47 0.65
N GLY A 161 0.31 1.34 -0.35
CA GLY A 161 1.47 1.85 -1.06
C GLY A 161 1.82 3.28 -0.66
N TRP A 162 3.08 3.66 -0.82
CA TRP A 162 3.49 5.07 -0.78
C TRP A 162 4.42 5.39 -1.96
N ILE A 163 4.42 6.65 -2.42
CA ILE A 163 5.15 7.05 -3.65
C ILE A 163 6.10 8.24 -3.46
N GLY A 164 6.08 8.89 -2.28
CA GLY A 164 6.91 10.06 -1.99
C GLY A 164 6.35 11.30 -2.69
N ASP A 165 6.80 11.56 -3.91
CA ASP A 165 6.31 12.66 -4.73
C ASP A 165 4.96 12.27 -5.35
N TYR A 166 3.87 12.71 -4.70
CA TYR A 166 2.49 12.37 -5.03
C TYR A 166 1.96 13.10 -6.28
N TRP A 167 2.72 13.02 -7.37
CA TRP A 167 2.31 13.45 -8.70
C TRP A 167 1.37 12.44 -9.34
N ASP A 168 0.54 12.91 -10.26
CA ASP A 168 -0.13 11.98 -11.17
C ASP A 168 0.86 11.40 -12.21
N THR A 169 0.44 10.35 -12.92
CA THR A 169 1.25 9.67 -13.93
C THR A 169 1.73 10.63 -15.04
N VAL A 170 0.92 11.61 -15.44
CA VAL A 170 1.28 12.57 -16.50
C VAL A 170 2.34 13.54 -16.00
N GLU A 171 2.14 14.14 -14.83
CA GLU A 171 3.08 15.05 -14.18
C GLU A 171 4.44 14.37 -13.97
N ARG A 172 4.44 13.15 -13.44
CA ARG A 172 5.67 12.39 -13.23
C ARG A 172 6.38 12.08 -14.54
N THR A 173 5.65 11.59 -15.53
CA THR A 173 6.23 11.25 -16.84
C THR A 173 6.76 12.52 -17.52
N ALA A 174 6.08 13.66 -17.38
CA ALA A 174 6.54 14.93 -17.91
C ALA A 174 7.89 15.36 -17.31
N VAL A 175 8.08 15.17 -16.01
CA VAL A 175 9.33 15.51 -15.32
C VAL A 175 10.45 14.52 -15.67
N LEU A 176 10.18 13.22 -15.60
CA LEU A 176 11.23 12.19 -15.69
C LEU A 176 11.55 11.74 -17.12
N ARG A 177 10.59 11.80 -18.03
CA ARG A 177 10.71 11.24 -19.41
C ARG A 177 10.34 12.23 -20.52
N LYS A 178 9.70 13.36 -20.16
CA LYS A 178 9.12 14.36 -21.06
C LYS A 178 7.92 13.81 -21.84
N VAL A 179 6.88 14.62 -21.95
CA VAL A 179 5.66 14.25 -22.67
C VAL A 179 5.26 15.29 -23.72
N TYR A 180 4.38 14.90 -24.63
CA TYR A 180 3.70 15.81 -25.56
C TYR A 180 2.25 15.37 -25.78
N ARG A 181 1.42 16.26 -26.33
CA ARG A 181 0.07 15.93 -26.78
C ARG A 181 0.10 15.60 -28.27
N ASP A 182 -0.41 14.44 -28.65
CA ASP A 182 -0.56 14.07 -30.06
C ASP A 182 -1.74 14.82 -30.72
N GLY A 183 -1.92 14.63 -32.04
CA GLY A 183 -3.01 15.26 -32.79
C GLY A 183 -4.43 14.88 -32.35
N LYS A 184 -4.57 13.88 -31.45
CA LYS A 184 -5.84 13.46 -30.83
C LYS A 184 -5.95 13.94 -29.38
N GLY A 185 -5.02 14.78 -28.91
CA GLY A 185 -5.00 15.32 -27.55
C GLY A 185 -4.48 14.36 -26.49
N ARG A 186 -4.04 13.15 -26.86
CA ARG A 186 -3.54 12.13 -25.92
C ARG A 186 -2.13 12.47 -25.48
N ILE A 187 -1.82 12.19 -24.21
CA ILE A 187 -0.45 12.32 -23.70
C ILE A 187 0.40 11.16 -24.22
N ARG A 188 1.56 11.51 -24.76
CA ARG A 188 2.57 10.59 -25.28
C ARG A 188 3.91 10.84 -24.62
N ASP A 189 4.61 9.76 -24.30
CA ASP A 189 6.01 9.80 -23.90
C ASP A 189 6.87 10.19 -25.11
N LYS A 190 7.83 11.10 -24.91
CA LYS A 190 8.71 11.55 -26.00
C LYS A 190 9.80 10.55 -26.38
N LEU A 191 10.13 9.61 -25.51
CA LEU A 191 11.22 8.66 -25.73
C LEU A 191 10.79 7.49 -26.63
N ASP A 192 9.52 7.07 -26.56
CA ASP A 192 9.03 5.87 -27.24
C ASP A 192 7.64 6.02 -27.90
N ASP A 193 7.05 7.23 -27.88
CA ASP A 193 5.68 7.49 -28.37
C ASP A 193 4.59 6.65 -27.67
N GLY A 194 4.93 6.06 -26.51
CA GLY A 194 4.05 5.31 -25.65
C GLY A 194 2.90 6.17 -25.14
N PHE A 195 1.73 5.54 -24.98
CA PHE A 195 0.58 6.22 -24.37
C PHE A 195 0.81 6.34 -22.87
N VAL A 196 0.64 7.55 -22.33
CA VAL A 196 0.69 7.80 -20.89
C VAL A 196 -0.73 7.87 -20.36
N GLU A 197 -1.02 7.09 -19.32
CA GLU A 197 -2.33 7.10 -18.67
C GLU A 197 -2.61 8.49 -18.05
N ASP A 198 -3.73 9.09 -18.43
CA ASP A 198 -4.18 10.43 -18.02
C ASP A 198 -5.52 10.31 -17.25
N PHE A 199 -5.51 9.49 -16.19
CA PHE A 199 -6.67 9.30 -15.30
C PHE A 199 -6.62 10.19 -14.06
N GLY A 200 -5.59 11.03 -13.91
CA GLY A 200 -5.31 11.78 -12.68
C GLY A 200 -4.99 10.87 -11.49
N LEU A 201 -4.46 9.67 -11.77
CA LEU A 201 -4.05 8.69 -10.77
C LEU A 201 -2.52 8.75 -10.58
N PRO A 202 -2.00 8.42 -9.38
CA PRO A 202 -0.58 8.53 -9.10
C PRO A 202 0.24 7.47 -9.84
N LEU A 203 -0.31 6.33 -10.21
CA LEU A 203 0.37 5.27 -10.95
C LEU A 203 -0.58 4.63 -11.96
N ASN A 204 -0.09 3.65 -12.71
CA ASN A 204 -0.89 2.74 -13.51
C ASN A 204 -2.20 2.35 -12.79
N LEU A 205 -3.30 2.37 -13.55
CA LEU A 205 -4.64 2.11 -13.03
C LEU A 205 -4.75 0.81 -12.22
N MET A 206 -3.99 -0.24 -12.58
CA MET A 206 -4.05 -1.52 -11.88
C MET A 206 -3.56 -1.41 -10.45
N LEU A 207 -2.59 -0.55 -10.16
CA LEU A 207 -2.12 -0.30 -8.79
C LEU A 207 -3.06 0.66 -8.07
N SER A 208 -3.32 1.81 -8.70
CA SER A 208 -4.10 2.91 -8.11
C SER A 208 -5.54 2.54 -7.77
N CYS A 209 -6.13 1.55 -8.46
CA CYS A 209 -7.48 1.07 -8.19
C CYS A 209 -7.54 -0.16 -7.27
N SER A 210 -6.40 -0.81 -6.97
CA SER A 210 -6.37 -2.07 -6.19
C SER A 210 -6.21 -1.84 -4.69
N PHE A 211 -5.43 -0.83 -4.31
CA PHE A 211 -5.14 -0.52 -2.91
C PHE A 211 -4.80 0.96 -2.73
N PRO A 212 -4.91 1.52 -1.50
CA PRO A 212 -4.56 2.91 -1.25
C PRO A 212 -3.08 3.18 -1.53
N ILE A 213 -2.79 4.21 -2.31
CA ILE A 213 -1.45 4.76 -2.53
C ILE A 213 -1.42 6.15 -1.90
N LEU A 214 -0.48 6.38 -0.99
CA LEU A 214 -0.41 7.59 -0.18
C LEU A 214 0.91 8.36 -0.39
N PRO A 215 0.99 9.65 -0.01
CA PRO A 215 2.20 10.44 -0.18
C PRO A 215 3.39 9.90 0.61
N THR A 216 3.19 9.49 1.85
CA THR A 216 4.28 9.08 2.74
C THR A 216 4.15 7.64 3.25
N ALA A 217 5.28 7.05 3.64
CA ALA A 217 5.30 5.76 4.31
C ALA A 217 4.45 5.77 5.60
N ASN A 218 4.52 6.84 6.39
CA ASN A 218 3.77 6.95 7.64
C ASN A 218 2.25 6.92 7.41
N ASP A 219 1.76 7.62 6.38
CA ASP A 219 0.32 7.59 6.05
C ASP A 219 -0.13 6.16 5.67
N ALA A 220 0.71 5.45 4.91
CA ALA A 220 0.45 4.08 4.48
C ALA A 220 0.50 3.08 5.64
N ILE A 221 1.46 3.23 6.56
CA ILE A 221 1.56 2.44 7.79
C ILE A 221 0.34 2.68 8.67
N HIS A 222 -0.04 3.93 8.91
CA HIS A 222 -1.23 4.27 9.70
C HIS A 222 -2.51 3.70 9.06
N ARG A 223 -2.62 3.72 7.73
CA ARG A 223 -3.73 3.07 7.02
C ARG A 223 -3.78 1.57 7.27
N LEU A 224 -2.63 0.88 7.31
CA LEU A 224 -2.57 -0.55 7.62
C LEU A 224 -2.97 -0.81 9.08
N ALA A 225 -2.49 -0.01 10.03
CA ALA A 225 -2.87 -0.12 11.44
C ALA A 225 -4.39 -0.03 11.62
N CYS A 226 -5.03 0.96 10.99
CA CYS A 226 -6.48 1.11 10.99
C CYS A 226 -7.21 -0.12 10.44
N VAL A 227 -6.73 -0.70 9.33
CA VAL A 227 -7.35 -1.89 8.72
C VAL A 227 -7.17 -3.14 9.59
N LEU A 228 -6.05 -3.23 10.31
CA LEU A 228 -5.71 -4.35 11.18
C LEU A 228 -6.29 -4.21 12.60
N ASN A 229 -6.94 -3.09 12.90
CA ASN A 229 -7.54 -2.76 14.20
C ASN A 229 -6.51 -2.76 15.35
N VAL A 230 -5.36 -2.12 15.11
CA VAL A 230 -4.30 -1.87 16.10
C VAL A 230 -4.30 -0.40 16.51
#